data_AF-A0A8H3AI73-F1
#
_entry.id   AF-A0A8H3AI73-F1
#
_cell.length_a   1.000
_cell.length_b   1.000
_cell.length_c   1.000
_cell.angle_alpha   90.00
_cell.angle_beta   90.00
_cell.angle_gamma   90.00
#
_symmetry.space_group_name_H-M   'P 1'
#
loop_
_entity.id
_entity.type
_entity.pdbx_description
1 polymer ?
#
loop_
_entity_poly.entity_id
_entity_poly.type
_entity_poly.pdbx_seq_one_letter_code
_entity_poly.pdbx_strand_id
1 'polypeptide(L)'
;MKTVIDQRQGTVSPFSYEYGLLCFNLLVLCLNICLLERWNQLDQPLEMGCHTPYAAAHVWTSIEVSYAVIDQFNRLKDGCDCDWVLGWSTSGGYPRQTLLLPQSDIASVLRMLWDDRKLFFKSLTLHTLDVPGLSGLLFLFSRYVTQVHDSEQDRDGDILKTNLYELALRYHLVADAYQGEVNMKVIYANIVDYVTWAQTPKHTDEEDSNLIMTAFIKQVDNYDESDISPLVRNGPTVLAQLIPFAIAAHSDDLLPEVLRCSIKSGWLWLLGMEDNSDFETLIKLLFPTLVWLIRPRRDQLTRLPLSTQMKIVDVLHDGDLINLSACAIVRLSPAKTESESFTAQIIANFFQILTEALPRDELRRRFWDFAPDWSRFYEHIIIVGRGIPTVPSPRHQEHYRACINAWAQIASSLDILNAPYFEGVSECFSGRCPSAHLNNTAIFGCAGCAVTVYCDDRCQSMGWIFGHLNPPHRQLCRTNTKQY
;
A
#
# COMPACT_ATOMS: atom_id res chain seq x y z
N MET A 1 -11.40 22.12 -26.45
CA MET A 1 -11.38 21.59 -27.82
C MET A 1 -9.93 21.32 -28.23
N LYS A 2 -9.40 20.16 -27.84
CA LYS A 2 -8.06 19.69 -28.25
C LYS A 2 -8.15 18.20 -28.53
N THR A 3 -8.09 17.87 -29.81
CA THR A 3 -7.83 16.52 -30.29
C THR A 3 -6.46 16.07 -29.79
N VAL A 4 -6.40 15.01 -29.00
CA VAL A 4 -5.16 14.28 -28.71
C VAL A 4 -5.03 13.22 -29.79
N ILE A 5 -4.47 13.61 -30.94
CA ILE A 5 -4.13 12.67 -32.01
C ILE A 5 -2.76 12.10 -31.68
N ASP A 6 -2.72 10.90 -31.12
CA ASP A 6 -1.50 10.10 -31.11
C ASP A 6 -1.48 9.28 -32.42
N GLN A 7 -0.73 9.78 -33.40
CA GLN A 7 -0.58 9.17 -34.72
C GLN A 7 0.44 8.02 -34.65
N ARG A 8 0.01 6.84 -34.19
CA ARG A 8 0.68 5.58 -34.55
C ARG A 8 -0.35 4.54 -35.00
N GLN A 9 -0.32 4.27 -36.30
CA GLN A 9 -0.91 3.13 -37.02
C GLN A 9 -2.43 2.89 -36.89
N GLY A 10 -3.21 3.58 -37.72
CA GLY A 10 -4.36 3.01 -38.45
C GLY A 10 -5.63 2.58 -37.69
N THR A 11 -5.59 2.38 -36.38
CA THR A 11 -6.77 2.03 -35.57
C THR A 11 -7.27 3.25 -34.83
N VAL A 12 -8.48 3.69 -35.15
CA VAL A 12 -9.18 4.75 -34.42
C VAL A 12 -9.51 4.22 -33.03
N SER A 13 -8.83 4.72 -32.00
CA SER A 13 -9.11 4.36 -30.61
C SER A 13 -10.39 5.04 -30.12
N PRO A 14 -11.38 4.34 -29.54
CA PRO A 14 -12.53 4.95 -28.89
C PRO A 14 -12.16 5.96 -27.79
N PHE A 15 -10.99 5.82 -27.17
CA PHE A 15 -10.53 6.74 -26.10
C PHE A 15 -9.71 7.92 -26.63
N SER A 16 -9.42 7.97 -27.94
CA SER A 16 -8.77 9.11 -28.58
C SER A 16 -9.73 10.29 -28.88
N TYR A 17 -11.03 10.05 -28.78
CA TYR A 17 -12.06 11.03 -29.12
C TYR A 17 -13.21 11.06 -28.10
N GLU A 18 -13.70 12.26 -27.79
CA GLU A 18 -14.72 12.50 -26.74
C GLU A 18 -15.99 11.66 -26.96
N TYR A 19 -16.42 11.47 -28.21
CA TYR A 19 -17.62 10.67 -28.51
C TYR A 19 -17.43 9.17 -28.21
N GLY A 20 -16.23 8.62 -28.41
CA GLY A 20 -15.99 7.22 -28.10
C GLY A 20 -16.01 6.97 -26.59
N LEU A 21 -15.43 7.89 -25.81
CA LEU A 21 -15.54 7.90 -24.34
C LEU A 21 -17.00 8.03 -23.88
N LEU A 22 -17.78 8.92 -24.50
CA LEU A 22 -19.20 9.07 -24.18
C LEU A 22 -19.99 7.79 -24.45
N CYS A 23 -19.77 7.14 -25.60
CA CYS A 23 -20.40 5.86 -25.92
C CYS A 23 -20.01 4.77 -24.91
N PHE A 24 -18.75 4.72 -24.49
CA PHE A 24 -18.29 3.80 -23.47
C PHE A 24 -18.98 4.07 -22.11
N ASN A 25 -19.07 5.33 -21.70
CA ASN A 25 -19.76 5.70 -20.45
C ASN A 25 -21.25 5.32 -20.50
N LEU A 26 -21.92 5.53 -21.64
CA LEU A 26 -23.31 5.11 -21.83
C LEU A 26 -23.46 3.58 -21.74
N LEU A 27 -22.53 2.82 -22.32
CA LEU A 27 -22.51 1.36 -22.19
C LEU A 27 -22.41 0.94 -20.72
N VAL A 28 -21.46 1.52 -19.97
CA VAL A 28 -21.27 1.21 -18.54
C VAL A 28 -22.53 1.56 -17.73
N LEU A 29 -23.13 2.73 -17.97
CA LEU A 29 -24.36 3.15 -17.31
C LEU A 29 -25.52 2.19 -17.57
N CYS A 30 -25.78 1.87 -18.83
CA CYS A 30 -26.83 0.92 -19.21
C CYS A 30 -26.59 -0.45 -18.58
N LEU A 31 -25.35 -0.94 -18.59
CA LEU A 31 -24.99 -2.21 -17.96
C LEU A 31 -25.28 -2.18 -16.46
N ASN A 32 -24.84 -1.14 -15.76
CA ASN A 32 -25.04 -0.96 -14.33
C ASN A 32 -26.53 -0.93 -13.96
N ILE A 33 -27.35 -0.18 -14.71
CA ILE A 33 -28.81 -0.12 -14.52
C ILE A 33 -29.46 -1.49 -14.73
N CYS A 34 -29.12 -2.18 -15.83
CA CYS A 34 -29.66 -3.50 -16.13
C CYS A 34 -29.30 -4.53 -15.04
N LEU A 35 -28.09 -4.45 -14.48
CA LEU A 35 -27.67 -5.32 -13.37
C LEU A 35 -28.50 -5.04 -12.11
N LEU A 36 -28.67 -3.77 -11.72
CA LEU A 36 -29.51 -3.40 -10.58
C LEU A 36 -30.97 -3.82 -10.74
N GLU A 37 -31.53 -3.66 -11.94
CA GLU A 37 -32.89 -4.11 -12.23
C GLU A 37 -33.01 -5.62 -12.03
N ARG A 38 -32.05 -6.40 -12.55
CA ARG A 38 -32.06 -7.87 -12.39
C ARG A 38 -31.80 -8.33 -10.95
N TRP A 39 -31.09 -7.54 -10.15
CA TRP A 39 -30.92 -7.78 -8.70
C TRP A 39 -32.07 -7.23 -7.86
N ASN A 40 -33.07 -6.56 -8.47
CA ASN A 40 -34.16 -5.88 -7.77
C ASN A 40 -33.66 -4.84 -6.75
N GLN A 41 -32.66 -4.04 -7.16
CA GLN A 41 -32.00 -3.00 -6.37
C GLN A 41 -32.02 -1.62 -7.07
N LEU A 42 -32.71 -1.48 -8.20
CA LEU A 42 -32.76 -0.22 -8.95
C LEU A 42 -33.53 0.90 -8.22
N ASP A 43 -34.48 0.55 -7.35
CA ASP A 43 -35.29 1.54 -6.64
C ASP A 43 -34.47 2.39 -5.66
N GLN A 44 -33.46 1.81 -5.01
CA GLN A 44 -32.62 2.50 -4.03
C GLN A 44 -31.90 3.75 -4.60
N PRO A 45 -31.15 3.66 -5.72
CA PRO A 45 -30.50 4.85 -6.29
C PRO A 45 -31.50 5.86 -6.85
N LEU A 46 -32.69 5.43 -7.28
CA LEU A 46 -33.75 6.35 -7.73
C LEU A 46 -34.31 7.16 -6.56
N GLU A 47 -34.57 6.52 -5.42
CA GLU A 47 -35.02 7.18 -4.20
C GLU A 47 -33.95 8.15 -3.66
N MET A 48 -32.68 7.72 -3.60
CA MET A 48 -31.55 8.54 -3.16
C MET A 48 -31.34 9.78 -4.05
N GLY A 49 -31.48 9.63 -5.38
CA GLY A 49 -31.42 10.73 -6.33
C GLY A 49 -32.52 11.78 -6.11
N CYS A 50 -33.71 11.37 -5.65
CA CYS A 50 -34.79 12.30 -5.31
C CYS A 50 -34.46 13.14 -4.06
N HIS A 51 -33.71 12.58 -3.12
CA HIS A 51 -33.34 13.25 -1.86
C HIS A 51 -32.07 14.11 -1.96
N THR A 52 -31.25 13.93 -3.00
CA THR A 52 -29.96 14.61 -3.17
C THR A 52 -29.78 15.14 -4.61
N PRO A 53 -30.56 16.16 -5.02
CA PRO A 53 -30.63 16.61 -6.41
C PRO A 53 -29.34 17.25 -6.95
N TYR A 54 -28.35 17.48 -6.08
CA TYR A 54 -27.05 18.05 -6.45
C TYR A 54 -26.02 16.99 -6.91
N ALA A 55 -26.27 15.71 -6.66
CA ALA A 55 -25.44 14.62 -7.14
C ALA A 55 -25.98 14.08 -8.48
N ALA A 56 -25.10 13.83 -9.44
CA ALA A 56 -25.50 13.24 -10.71
C ALA A 56 -26.00 11.81 -10.51
N ALA A 57 -27.08 11.42 -11.20
CA ALA A 57 -27.75 10.12 -11.00
C ALA A 57 -26.79 8.91 -11.13
N HIS A 58 -25.79 9.01 -12.01
CA HIS A 58 -24.81 7.94 -12.21
C HIS A 58 -23.95 7.66 -10.97
N VAL A 59 -23.74 8.64 -10.09
CA VAL A 59 -22.97 8.47 -8.86
C VAL A 59 -23.69 7.48 -7.95
N TRP A 60 -24.99 7.68 -7.74
CA TRP A 60 -25.81 6.77 -6.94
C TRP A 60 -25.91 5.38 -7.53
N THR A 61 -26.11 5.29 -8.85
CA THR A 61 -26.09 4.00 -9.56
C THR A 61 -24.74 3.28 -9.37
N SER A 62 -23.63 4.01 -9.43
CA SER A 62 -22.28 3.44 -9.29
C SER A 62 -22.01 2.93 -7.87
N ILE A 63 -22.48 3.65 -6.85
CA ILE A 63 -22.40 3.24 -5.44
C ILE A 63 -23.23 1.96 -5.24
N GLU A 64 -24.49 1.96 -5.67
CA GLU A 64 -25.38 0.82 -5.45
C GLU A 64 -24.89 -0.44 -6.16
N VAL A 65 -24.47 -0.33 -7.43
CA VAL A 65 -23.89 -1.47 -8.16
C VAL A 65 -22.67 -2.03 -7.44
N SER A 66 -21.86 -1.18 -6.81
CA SER A 66 -20.67 -1.64 -6.09
C SER A 66 -21.03 -2.52 -4.89
N TYR A 67 -22.02 -2.10 -4.10
CA TYR A 67 -22.54 -2.92 -3.00
C TYR A 67 -23.19 -4.22 -3.51
N ALA A 68 -23.99 -4.13 -4.58
CA ALA A 68 -24.63 -5.28 -5.20
C ALA A 68 -23.60 -6.33 -5.67
N VAL A 69 -22.54 -5.88 -6.33
CA VAL A 69 -21.45 -6.74 -6.82
C VAL A 69 -20.65 -7.34 -5.66
N ILE A 70 -20.39 -6.58 -4.60
CA ILE A 70 -19.75 -7.10 -3.38
C ILE A 70 -20.56 -8.26 -2.80
N ASP A 71 -21.88 -8.10 -2.71
CA ASP A 71 -22.80 -9.16 -2.27
C ASP A 71 -22.73 -10.38 -3.19
N GLN A 72 -22.72 -10.19 -4.51
CA GLN A 72 -22.58 -11.30 -5.46
C GLN A 72 -21.27 -12.07 -5.25
N PHE A 73 -20.14 -11.39 -5.09
CA PHE A 73 -18.88 -12.06 -4.81
C PHE A 73 -18.87 -12.80 -3.47
N ASN A 74 -19.59 -12.30 -2.47
CA ASN A 74 -19.73 -13.00 -1.18
C ASN A 74 -20.58 -14.27 -1.36
N ARG A 75 -21.72 -14.18 -2.05
CA ARG A 75 -22.58 -15.34 -2.37
C ARG A 75 -21.85 -16.39 -3.22
N LEU A 76 -20.98 -15.97 -4.14
CA LEU A 76 -20.15 -16.88 -4.93
C LEU A 76 -19.24 -17.73 -4.03
N LYS A 77 -18.68 -17.15 -2.96
CA LYS A 77 -17.86 -17.90 -1.98
C LYS A 77 -18.70 -18.95 -1.23
N ASP A 78 -19.98 -18.66 -1.03
CA ASP A 78 -20.95 -19.59 -0.42
C ASP A 78 -21.46 -20.65 -1.42
N GLY A 79 -20.90 -20.69 -2.64
CA GLY A 79 -21.27 -21.65 -3.69
C GLY A 79 -22.55 -21.30 -4.44
N CYS A 80 -23.06 -20.07 -4.30
CA CYS A 80 -24.23 -19.63 -5.06
C CYS A 80 -23.88 -19.32 -6.51
N ASP A 81 -24.79 -19.70 -7.41
CA ASP A 81 -24.75 -19.28 -8.80
C ASP A 81 -24.97 -17.76 -8.89
N CYS A 82 -24.00 -17.04 -9.46
CA CYS A 82 -24.08 -15.60 -9.73
C CYS A 82 -24.23 -15.31 -11.23
N ASP A 83 -24.19 -16.33 -12.08
CA ASP A 83 -24.24 -16.22 -13.54
C ASP A 83 -25.70 -16.14 -14.04
N TRP A 84 -26.68 -16.43 -13.18
CA TRP A 84 -28.10 -16.27 -13.50
C TRP A 84 -28.46 -14.82 -13.83
N VAL A 85 -27.87 -13.84 -13.15
CA VAL A 85 -28.13 -12.41 -13.42
C VAL A 85 -27.65 -12.02 -14.81
N LEU A 86 -26.65 -12.73 -15.35
CA LEU A 86 -26.10 -12.50 -16.69
C LEU A 86 -26.91 -13.24 -17.79
N GLY A 87 -27.83 -14.12 -17.38
CA GLY A 87 -28.57 -15.00 -18.28
C GLY A 87 -27.73 -16.19 -18.79
N TRP A 88 -26.66 -16.56 -18.06
CA TRP A 88 -25.79 -17.69 -18.42
C TRP A 88 -26.09 -18.96 -17.61
N SER A 89 -26.83 -18.83 -16.51
CA SER A 89 -27.17 -19.97 -15.66
C SER A 89 -28.09 -20.98 -16.37
N THR A 90 -27.81 -22.26 -16.13
CA THR A 90 -28.66 -23.38 -16.52
C THR A 90 -29.38 -24.01 -15.32
N SER A 91 -29.16 -23.49 -14.10
CA SER A 91 -29.65 -24.08 -12.86
C SER A 91 -31.09 -23.63 -12.54
N GLY A 92 -31.90 -24.56 -12.01
CA GLY A 92 -33.35 -24.34 -11.80
C GLY A 92 -33.71 -23.51 -10.55
N GLY A 93 -32.73 -22.95 -9.84
CA GLY A 93 -32.93 -22.25 -8.56
C GLY A 93 -33.25 -20.76 -8.68
N TYR A 94 -33.05 -20.16 -9.86
CA TYR A 94 -33.22 -18.72 -10.10
C TYR A 94 -34.16 -18.43 -11.26
N PRO A 95 -34.79 -17.24 -11.31
CA PRO A 95 -35.59 -16.82 -12.46
C PRO A 95 -34.74 -16.86 -13.74
N ARG A 96 -35.28 -17.42 -14.82
CA ARG A 96 -34.62 -17.37 -16.13
C ARG A 96 -34.56 -15.92 -16.61
N GLN A 97 -33.35 -15.41 -16.72
CA GLN A 97 -33.08 -14.10 -17.29
C GLN A 97 -32.75 -14.21 -18.77
N THR A 98 -33.09 -13.17 -19.54
CA THR A 98 -32.58 -13.03 -20.91
C THR A 98 -31.07 -12.80 -20.86
N LEU A 99 -30.36 -13.20 -21.91
CA LEU A 99 -28.93 -12.93 -22.03
C LEU A 99 -28.67 -11.41 -21.92
N LEU A 100 -27.82 -10.99 -20.99
CA LEU A 100 -27.51 -9.56 -20.80
C LEU A 100 -26.69 -9.02 -21.97
N LEU A 101 -25.62 -9.72 -22.31
CA LEU A 101 -24.73 -9.44 -23.45
C LEU A 101 -24.21 -10.77 -24.04
N PRO A 102 -24.07 -10.87 -25.37
CA PRO A 102 -23.35 -11.97 -26.00
C PRO A 102 -21.90 -12.05 -25.53
N GLN A 103 -21.38 -13.26 -25.33
CA GLN A 103 -19.98 -13.47 -24.94
C GLN A 103 -18.98 -12.89 -25.95
N SER A 104 -19.31 -12.90 -27.26
CA SER A 104 -18.52 -12.26 -28.32
C SER A 104 -18.35 -10.76 -28.11
N ASP A 105 -19.40 -10.11 -27.62
CA ASP A 105 -19.41 -8.66 -27.42
C ASP A 105 -18.59 -8.31 -26.18
N ILE A 106 -18.71 -9.11 -25.12
CA ILE A 106 -17.90 -8.98 -23.90
C ILE A 106 -16.41 -9.16 -24.22
N ALA A 107 -16.05 -10.18 -24.99
CA ALA A 107 -14.70 -10.41 -25.46
C ALA A 107 -14.17 -9.21 -26.27
N SER A 108 -15.03 -8.64 -27.12
CA SER A 108 -14.68 -7.48 -27.95
C SER A 108 -14.44 -6.22 -27.13
N VAL A 109 -15.28 -5.94 -26.12
CA VAL A 109 -15.09 -4.80 -25.21
C VAL A 109 -13.83 -5.00 -24.36
N LEU A 110 -13.60 -6.19 -23.80
CA LEU A 110 -12.39 -6.47 -23.01
C LEU A 110 -11.11 -6.30 -23.86
N ARG A 111 -11.11 -6.81 -25.09
CA ARG A 111 -9.99 -6.66 -26.03
C ARG A 111 -9.75 -5.19 -26.38
N MET A 112 -10.80 -4.44 -26.68
CA MET A 112 -10.72 -3.00 -26.94
C MET A 112 -10.07 -2.25 -25.77
N LEU A 113 -10.50 -2.52 -24.53
CA LEU A 113 -9.92 -1.89 -23.33
C LEU A 113 -8.45 -2.26 -23.13
N TRP A 114 -8.08 -3.49 -23.44
CA TRP A 114 -6.70 -3.96 -23.34
C TRP A 114 -5.77 -3.32 -24.39
N ASP A 115 -6.23 -3.29 -25.64
CA ASP A 115 -5.48 -2.72 -26.76
C ASP A 115 -5.26 -1.22 -26.53
N ASP A 116 -6.26 -0.51 -26.00
CA ASP A 116 -6.22 0.91 -25.68
C ASP A 116 -5.90 1.23 -24.21
N ARG A 117 -5.35 0.29 -23.43
CA ARG A 117 -5.20 0.41 -21.97
C ARG A 117 -4.54 1.70 -21.48
N LYS A 118 -3.60 2.27 -22.24
CA LYS A 118 -2.98 3.57 -21.94
C LYS A 118 -4.00 4.72 -22.04
N LEU A 119 -4.72 4.81 -23.16
CA LEU A 119 -5.70 5.87 -23.41
C LEU A 119 -6.94 5.72 -22.51
N PHE A 120 -7.38 4.48 -22.29
CA PHE A 120 -8.41 4.16 -21.31
C PHE A 120 -8.00 4.61 -19.90
N PHE A 121 -6.80 4.27 -19.45
CA PHE A 121 -6.33 4.70 -18.14
C PHE A 121 -6.20 6.24 -18.05
N LYS A 122 -5.70 6.87 -19.11
CA LYS A 122 -5.59 8.33 -19.21
C LYS A 122 -6.96 9.02 -19.13
N SER A 123 -7.98 8.50 -19.82
CA SER A 123 -9.33 9.09 -19.74
C SER A 123 -9.91 9.01 -18.33
N LEU A 124 -9.69 7.90 -17.62
CA LEU A 124 -10.09 7.75 -16.22
C LEU A 124 -9.38 8.76 -15.31
N THR A 125 -8.08 8.99 -15.49
CA THR A 125 -7.33 9.99 -14.68
C THR A 125 -7.77 11.44 -14.91
N LEU A 126 -8.30 11.75 -16.09
CA LEU A 126 -8.69 13.12 -16.48
C LEU A 126 -10.14 13.46 -16.11
N HIS A 127 -11.02 12.46 -16.00
CA HIS A 127 -12.47 12.63 -15.87
C HIS A 127 -13.04 11.94 -14.61
N THR A 128 -12.29 11.88 -13.52
CA THR A 128 -12.63 11.08 -12.32
C THR A 128 -14.00 11.38 -11.70
N LEU A 129 -14.57 12.57 -11.90
CA LEU A 129 -15.88 12.97 -11.36
C LEU A 129 -17.06 12.78 -12.34
N ASP A 130 -16.78 12.51 -13.61
CA ASP A 130 -17.78 12.47 -14.68
C ASP A 130 -17.95 11.07 -15.29
N VAL A 131 -17.18 10.08 -14.82
CA VAL A 131 -17.16 8.72 -15.36
C VAL A 131 -17.93 7.79 -14.42
N PRO A 132 -18.86 6.96 -14.95
CA PRO A 132 -19.55 5.96 -14.14
C PRO A 132 -18.57 4.93 -13.57
N GLY A 133 -18.87 4.45 -12.36
CA GLY A 133 -18.12 3.37 -11.72
C GLY A 133 -18.14 2.08 -12.55
N LEU A 134 -16.99 1.39 -12.60
CA LEU A 134 -16.79 0.23 -13.47
C LEU A 134 -17.15 -1.11 -12.81
N SER A 135 -17.65 -1.11 -11.57
CA SER A 135 -17.98 -2.31 -10.80
C SER A 135 -18.78 -3.37 -11.58
N GLY A 136 -19.87 -2.98 -12.25
CA GLY A 136 -20.70 -3.91 -13.01
C GLY A 136 -19.98 -4.48 -14.22
N LEU A 137 -19.18 -3.66 -14.92
CA LEU A 137 -18.40 -4.08 -16.07
C LEU A 137 -17.26 -5.03 -15.67
N LEU A 138 -16.53 -4.71 -14.60
CA LEU A 138 -15.44 -5.54 -14.10
C LEU A 138 -15.94 -6.87 -13.52
N PHE A 139 -17.11 -6.86 -12.87
CA PHE A 139 -17.81 -8.07 -12.47
C PHE A 139 -18.15 -8.95 -13.68
N LEU A 140 -18.76 -8.37 -14.72
CA LEU A 140 -19.08 -9.07 -15.97
C LEU A 140 -17.84 -9.72 -16.59
N PHE A 141 -16.74 -8.98 -16.70
CA PHE A 141 -15.48 -9.52 -17.21
C PHE A 141 -14.92 -10.63 -16.33
N SER A 142 -14.94 -10.47 -15.00
CA SER A 142 -14.47 -11.50 -14.09
C SER A 142 -15.23 -12.82 -14.26
N ARG A 143 -16.56 -12.75 -14.43
CA ARG A 143 -17.38 -13.94 -14.67
C ARG A 143 -17.11 -14.54 -16.06
N TYR A 144 -16.99 -13.70 -17.09
CA TYR A 144 -16.65 -14.15 -18.44
C TYR A 144 -15.31 -14.89 -18.49
N VAL A 145 -14.25 -14.30 -17.92
CA VAL A 145 -12.90 -14.91 -17.86
C VAL A 145 -12.94 -16.24 -17.12
N THR A 146 -13.70 -16.34 -16.02
CA THR A 146 -13.87 -17.59 -15.27
C THR A 146 -14.50 -18.68 -16.14
N GLN A 147 -15.58 -18.37 -16.85
CA GLN A 147 -16.25 -19.35 -17.72
C GLN A 147 -15.38 -19.83 -18.86
N VAL A 148 -14.65 -18.92 -19.53
CA VAL A 148 -13.73 -19.29 -20.62
C VAL A 148 -12.65 -20.22 -20.09
N HIS A 149 -12.00 -19.83 -19.00
CA HIS A 149 -10.93 -20.62 -18.37
C HIS A 149 -11.40 -22.02 -17.89
N ASP A 150 -12.63 -22.14 -17.39
CA ASP A 150 -13.17 -23.43 -16.95
C ASP A 150 -13.59 -24.32 -18.13
N SER A 151 -13.99 -23.72 -19.25
CA SER A 151 -14.44 -24.44 -20.46
C SER A 151 -13.30 -24.88 -21.38
N GLU A 152 -12.24 -24.07 -21.43
CA GLU A 152 -11.08 -24.25 -22.30
C GLU A 152 -9.85 -24.30 -21.37
N GLN A 153 -9.24 -25.48 -21.20
CA GLN A 153 -7.90 -25.61 -20.57
C GLN A 153 -6.83 -25.05 -21.52
N ASP A 154 -6.96 -23.77 -21.87
CA ASP A 154 -6.26 -23.16 -22.99
C ASP A 154 -5.51 -21.89 -22.57
N ARG A 155 -4.43 -21.62 -23.29
CA ARG A 155 -3.57 -20.43 -23.13
C ARG A 155 -4.35 -19.13 -23.29
N ASP A 156 -5.42 -19.15 -24.07
CA ASP A 156 -6.25 -17.97 -24.33
C ASP A 156 -6.99 -17.50 -23.06
N GLY A 157 -7.43 -18.42 -22.20
CA GLY A 157 -8.02 -18.10 -20.90
C GLY A 157 -7.03 -17.39 -19.97
N ASP A 158 -5.78 -17.86 -19.92
CA ASP A 158 -4.71 -17.25 -19.12
C ASP A 158 -4.35 -15.84 -19.61
N ILE A 159 -4.36 -15.62 -20.93
CA ILE A 159 -4.13 -14.30 -21.52
C ILE A 159 -5.25 -13.34 -21.11
N LEU A 160 -6.52 -13.76 -21.26
CA LEU A 160 -7.66 -12.92 -20.87
C LEU A 160 -7.64 -12.58 -19.38
N LYS A 161 -7.31 -13.55 -18.53
CA LYS A 161 -7.15 -13.36 -17.09
C LYS A 161 -6.05 -12.36 -16.77
N THR A 162 -4.91 -12.46 -17.45
CA THR A 162 -3.79 -11.51 -17.33
C THR A 162 -4.19 -10.09 -17.72
N ASN A 163 -4.90 -9.95 -18.84
CA ASN A 163 -5.37 -8.66 -19.34
C ASN A 163 -6.34 -8.00 -18.35
N LEU A 164 -7.33 -8.76 -17.86
CA LEU A 164 -8.30 -8.26 -16.87
C LEU A 164 -7.61 -7.89 -15.56
N TYR A 165 -6.67 -8.70 -15.09
CA TYR A 165 -5.92 -8.44 -13.86
C TYR A 165 -5.14 -7.12 -13.93
N GLU A 166 -4.42 -6.85 -15.02
CA GLU A 166 -3.71 -5.58 -15.19
C GLU A 166 -4.68 -4.39 -15.36
N LEU A 167 -5.78 -4.55 -16.10
CA LEU A 167 -6.81 -3.49 -16.22
C LEU A 167 -7.42 -3.15 -14.86
N ALA A 168 -7.71 -4.14 -14.02
CA ALA A 168 -8.23 -3.93 -12.68
C ALA A 168 -7.21 -3.23 -11.76
N LEU A 169 -5.92 -3.59 -11.85
CA LEU A 169 -4.85 -2.89 -11.14
C LEU A 169 -4.72 -1.42 -11.58
N ARG A 170 -4.81 -1.14 -12.89
CA ARG A 170 -4.81 0.23 -13.42
C ARG A 170 -6.03 1.00 -12.92
N TYR A 171 -7.24 0.43 -13.02
CA TYR A 171 -8.45 1.08 -12.53
C TYR A 171 -8.38 1.38 -11.03
N HIS A 172 -7.76 0.50 -10.24
CA HIS A 172 -7.61 0.69 -8.81
C HIS A 172 -6.86 1.99 -8.44
N LEU A 173 -5.94 2.46 -9.28
CA LEU A 173 -5.20 3.71 -9.05
C LEU A 173 -6.08 4.97 -9.11
N VAL A 174 -7.25 4.86 -9.74
CA VAL A 174 -8.15 5.99 -10.01
C VAL A 174 -9.56 5.75 -9.51
N ALA A 175 -9.82 4.57 -8.95
CA ALA A 175 -11.09 4.21 -8.34
C ALA A 175 -11.38 5.10 -7.14
N ASP A 176 -12.64 5.56 -7.05
CA ASP A 176 -13.12 6.25 -5.86
C ASP A 176 -13.27 5.28 -4.66
N ALA A 177 -13.56 5.84 -3.48
CA ALA A 177 -13.67 5.08 -2.24
C ALA A 177 -14.71 3.95 -2.29
N TYR A 178 -15.78 4.09 -3.09
CA TYR A 178 -16.86 3.11 -3.19
C TYR A 178 -16.52 1.99 -4.19
N GLN A 179 -15.73 2.30 -5.22
CA GLN A 179 -15.29 1.31 -6.22
C GLN A 179 -14.09 0.47 -5.74
N GLY A 180 -13.37 0.90 -4.70
CA GLY A 180 -12.14 0.24 -4.25
C GLY A 180 -12.31 -1.21 -3.79
N GLU A 181 -13.29 -1.51 -2.93
CA GLU A 181 -13.47 -2.86 -2.38
C GLU A 181 -13.91 -3.88 -3.45
N VAL A 182 -14.85 -3.49 -4.31
CA VAL A 182 -15.33 -4.32 -5.41
C VAL A 182 -14.23 -4.59 -6.44
N ASN A 183 -13.44 -3.58 -6.80
CA ASN A 183 -12.32 -3.78 -7.70
C ASN A 183 -11.27 -4.73 -7.11
N MET A 184 -11.03 -4.68 -5.79
CA MET A 184 -10.15 -5.64 -5.11
C MET A 184 -10.68 -7.07 -5.19
N LYS A 185 -11.99 -7.29 -5.06
CA LYS A 185 -12.58 -8.62 -5.27
C LYS A 185 -12.35 -9.13 -6.69
N VAL A 186 -12.43 -8.26 -7.69
CA VAL A 186 -12.10 -8.60 -9.09
C VAL A 186 -10.62 -8.97 -9.22
N ILE A 187 -9.70 -8.20 -8.63
CA ILE A 187 -8.27 -8.49 -8.65
C ILE A 187 -8.00 -9.88 -8.03
N TYR A 188 -8.57 -10.17 -6.86
CA TYR A 188 -8.36 -11.45 -6.18
C TYR A 188 -8.99 -12.64 -6.94
N ALA A 189 -10.17 -12.45 -7.54
CA ALA A 189 -10.80 -13.48 -8.36
C ALA A 189 -9.98 -13.82 -9.61
N ASN A 190 -9.18 -12.88 -10.11
CA ASN A 190 -8.40 -13.02 -11.34
C ASN A 190 -6.89 -13.06 -11.08
N ILE A 191 -6.45 -13.49 -9.90
CA ILE A 191 -5.02 -13.56 -9.56
C ILE A 191 -4.26 -14.47 -10.54
N VAL A 192 -3.13 -13.97 -11.02
CA VAL A 192 -2.30 -14.61 -12.05
C VAL A 192 -1.03 -15.22 -11.44
N ASP A 193 -0.36 -16.08 -12.21
CA ASP A 193 0.99 -16.52 -11.86
C ASP A 193 1.96 -15.33 -11.84
N TYR A 194 2.39 -14.96 -10.63
CA TYR A 194 3.24 -13.80 -10.41
C TYR A 194 4.60 -13.93 -11.13
N VAL A 195 5.15 -15.13 -11.21
CA VAL A 195 6.48 -15.35 -11.82
C VAL A 195 6.45 -15.01 -13.30
N THR A 196 5.41 -15.43 -14.01
CA THR A 196 5.21 -15.13 -15.43
C THR A 196 4.80 -13.68 -15.63
N TRP A 197 3.84 -13.19 -14.84
CA TRP A 197 3.36 -11.81 -14.95
C TRP A 197 4.49 -10.80 -14.75
N ALA A 198 5.42 -11.04 -13.82
CA ALA A 198 6.48 -10.09 -13.45
C ALA A 198 7.61 -9.95 -14.50
N GLN A 199 7.54 -10.69 -15.61
CA GLN A 199 8.59 -10.70 -16.65
C GLN A 199 8.41 -9.59 -17.67
N THR A 200 7.19 -9.09 -17.88
CA THR A 200 6.92 -8.06 -18.89
C THR A 200 6.80 -6.67 -18.26
N PRO A 201 7.20 -5.61 -18.98
CA PRO A 201 6.85 -4.24 -18.61
C PRO A 201 5.34 -4.07 -18.48
N LYS A 202 4.90 -3.19 -17.58
CA LYS A 202 3.49 -2.84 -17.39
C LYS A 202 3.11 -1.46 -17.90
N HIS A 203 4.00 -0.89 -18.71
CA HIS A 203 3.75 0.31 -19.49
C HIS A 203 3.93 0.00 -20.98
N THR A 204 3.20 0.71 -21.83
CA THR A 204 3.42 0.69 -23.29
C THR A 204 4.61 1.54 -23.71
N ASP A 205 4.83 2.65 -23.01
CA ASP A 205 5.86 3.65 -23.29
C ASP A 205 6.14 4.49 -22.02
N GLU A 206 7.03 5.47 -22.13
CA GLU A 206 7.41 6.35 -21.00
C GLU A 206 6.27 7.25 -20.51
N GLU A 207 5.36 7.67 -21.40
CA GLU A 207 4.20 8.47 -20.99
C GLU A 207 3.24 7.63 -20.15
N ASP A 208 2.98 6.38 -20.54
CA ASP A 208 2.16 5.43 -19.78
C ASP A 208 2.81 5.12 -18.41
N SER A 209 4.14 4.97 -18.36
CA SER A 209 4.89 4.82 -17.11
C SER A 209 4.69 6.01 -16.17
N ASN A 210 4.89 7.23 -16.67
CA ASN A 210 4.71 8.46 -15.90
C ASN A 210 3.26 8.64 -15.44
N LEU A 211 2.30 8.26 -16.28
CA LEU A 211 0.88 8.30 -15.94
C LEU A 211 0.55 7.37 -14.78
N ILE A 212 1.02 6.11 -14.82
CA ILE A 212 0.82 5.12 -13.75
C ILE A 212 1.41 5.62 -12.42
N MET A 213 2.66 6.09 -12.42
CA MET A 213 3.30 6.57 -11.20
C MET A 213 2.64 7.85 -10.66
N THR A 214 2.26 8.77 -11.53
CA THR A 214 1.56 10.00 -11.12
C THR A 214 0.20 9.69 -10.52
N ALA A 215 -0.54 8.74 -11.10
CA ALA A 215 -1.82 8.30 -10.55
C ALA A 215 -1.64 7.67 -9.17
N PHE A 216 -0.60 6.85 -8.98
CA PHE A 216 -0.27 6.28 -7.67
C PHE A 216 0.06 7.36 -6.62
N ILE A 217 0.90 8.33 -6.96
CA ILE A 217 1.24 9.46 -6.06
C ILE A 217 -0.03 10.21 -5.66
N LYS A 218 -0.84 10.61 -6.64
CA LYS A 218 -2.11 11.32 -6.40
C LYS A 218 -3.08 10.51 -5.54
N GLN A 219 -3.17 9.21 -5.78
CA GLN A 219 -4.02 8.33 -4.99
C GLN A 219 -3.61 8.38 -3.52
N VAL A 220 -2.32 8.22 -3.20
CA VAL A 220 -1.83 8.24 -1.81
C VAL A 220 -1.94 9.62 -1.16
N ASP A 221 -1.81 10.69 -1.94
CA ASP A 221 -1.91 12.07 -1.43
C ASP A 221 -3.35 12.53 -1.18
N ASN A 222 -4.31 12.05 -1.96
CA ASN A 222 -5.72 12.46 -1.87
C ASN A 222 -6.50 11.74 -0.76
N TYR A 223 -5.89 10.77 -0.06
CA TYR A 223 -6.57 10.10 1.04
C TYR A 223 -6.63 10.97 2.29
N ASP A 224 -7.81 11.02 2.90
CA ASP A 224 -8.05 11.66 4.19
C ASP A 224 -7.60 10.71 5.32
N GLU A 225 -6.72 11.20 6.20
CA GLU A 225 -6.24 10.46 7.38
C GLU A 225 -7.37 10.06 8.35
N SER A 226 -8.56 10.68 8.22
CA SER A 226 -9.73 10.38 9.06
C SER A 226 -10.53 9.14 8.63
N ASP A 227 -10.30 8.60 7.42
CA ASP A 227 -10.94 7.36 6.92
C ASP A 227 -9.90 6.37 6.39
N ILE A 228 -9.18 5.73 7.31
CA ILE A 228 -8.08 4.79 7.05
C ILE A 228 -8.57 3.41 6.54
N SER A 229 -9.87 3.11 6.72
CA SER A 229 -10.48 1.79 6.46
C SER A 229 -10.33 1.29 5.00
N PRO A 230 -10.54 2.12 3.95
CA PRO A 230 -10.36 1.70 2.56
C PRO A 230 -8.89 1.48 2.18
N LEU A 231 -7.98 2.26 2.76
CA LEU A 231 -6.53 2.22 2.50
C LEU A 231 -5.88 0.96 3.09
N VAL A 232 -6.28 0.58 4.31
CA VAL A 232 -5.84 -0.64 5.00
C VAL A 232 -6.31 -1.90 4.28
N ARG A 233 -7.51 -1.89 3.68
CA ARG A 233 -8.04 -3.03 2.93
C ARG A 233 -7.43 -3.19 1.53
N ASN A 234 -7.08 -2.08 0.86
CA ASN A 234 -6.91 -2.09 -0.59
C ASN A 234 -5.57 -1.54 -1.14
N GLY A 235 -4.80 -0.79 -0.34
CA GLY A 235 -3.58 -0.07 -0.80
C GLY A 235 -2.32 -0.89 -1.16
N PRO A 236 -2.00 -2.03 -0.50
CA PRO A 236 -0.74 -2.73 -0.72
C PRO A 236 -0.66 -3.50 -2.04
N THR A 237 -1.81 -3.87 -2.58
CA THR A 237 -1.94 -4.74 -3.74
C THR A 237 -1.39 -4.07 -4.99
N VAL A 238 -1.79 -2.84 -5.28
CA VAL A 238 -1.27 -2.10 -6.45
C VAL A 238 0.18 -1.69 -6.27
N LEU A 239 0.53 -1.28 -5.05
CA LEU A 239 1.90 -0.93 -4.67
C LEU A 239 2.87 -2.07 -5.00
N ALA A 240 2.54 -3.29 -4.56
CA ALA A 240 3.41 -4.44 -4.73
C ALA A 240 3.35 -5.07 -6.11
N GLN A 241 2.21 -4.96 -6.79
CA GLN A 241 1.96 -5.73 -7.99
C GLN A 241 2.11 -4.92 -9.27
N LEU A 242 1.86 -3.61 -9.31
CA LEU A 242 1.91 -2.84 -10.56
C LEU A 242 3.13 -1.92 -10.64
N ILE A 243 3.33 -1.10 -9.61
CA ILE A 243 4.27 0.03 -9.64
C ILE A 243 5.71 -0.39 -9.98
N PRO A 244 6.29 -1.45 -9.39
CA PRO A 244 7.68 -1.81 -9.67
C PRO A 244 7.94 -2.22 -11.12
N PHE A 245 6.88 -2.64 -11.83
CA PHE A 245 6.94 -3.12 -13.19
C PHE A 245 6.50 -2.05 -14.21
N ALA A 246 6.00 -0.92 -13.70
CA ALA A 246 5.60 0.22 -14.48
C ALA A 246 6.72 1.24 -14.70
N ILE A 247 7.89 1.14 -14.05
CA ILE A 247 8.99 2.11 -14.16
C ILE A 247 9.73 1.98 -15.51
N ALA A 248 9.73 3.04 -16.32
CA ALA A 248 10.53 3.15 -17.54
C ALA A 248 11.95 3.69 -17.25
N ALA A 249 12.87 3.52 -18.20
CA ALA A 249 14.30 3.85 -18.01
C ALA A 249 14.59 5.35 -17.83
N HIS A 250 13.65 6.23 -18.21
CA HIS A 250 13.78 7.69 -18.11
C HIS A 250 12.77 8.30 -17.13
N SER A 251 12.18 7.48 -16.28
CA SER A 251 11.19 7.88 -15.29
C SER A 251 11.77 8.12 -13.89
N ASP A 252 13.10 8.27 -13.80
CA ASP A 252 13.85 8.38 -12.55
C ASP A 252 13.42 9.58 -11.69
N ASP A 253 12.86 10.64 -12.29
CA ASP A 253 12.45 11.86 -11.59
C ASP A 253 11.25 11.62 -10.66
N LEU A 254 10.37 10.67 -11.00
CA LEU A 254 9.18 10.35 -10.21
C LEU A 254 9.48 9.31 -9.11
N LEU A 255 10.58 8.56 -9.25
CA LEU A 255 10.91 7.45 -8.35
C LEU A 255 11.03 7.86 -6.86
N PRO A 256 11.69 8.98 -6.50
CA PRO A 256 11.73 9.41 -5.10
C PRO A 256 10.33 9.68 -4.52
N GLU A 257 9.43 10.26 -5.30
CA GLU A 257 8.06 10.53 -4.85
C GLU A 257 7.25 9.24 -4.68
N VAL A 258 7.36 8.33 -5.66
CA VAL A 258 6.75 6.99 -5.56
C VAL A 258 7.23 6.28 -4.29
N LEU A 259 8.53 6.36 -3.97
CA LEU A 259 9.09 5.76 -2.77
C LEU A 259 8.54 6.41 -1.50
N ARG A 260 8.40 7.74 -1.48
CA ARG A 260 7.79 8.47 -0.35
C ARG A 260 6.35 8.02 -0.11
N CYS A 261 5.53 7.97 -1.16
CA CYS A 261 4.15 7.49 -1.10
C CYS A 261 4.08 6.01 -0.67
N SER A 262 5.07 5.20 -1.07
CA SER A 262 5.16 3.79 -0.65
C SER A 262 5.39 3.65 0.86
N ILE A 263 6.30 4.45 1.42
CA ILE A 263 6.59 4.47 2.86
C ILE A 263 5.40 5.03 3.65
N LYS A 264 4.80 6.14 3.18
CA LYS A 264 3.57 6.70 3.76
C LYS A 264 2.44 5.67 3.78
N SER A 265 2.24 4.93 2.70
CA SER A 265 1.26 3.84 2.64
C SER A 265 1.57 2.73 3.66
N GLY A 266 2.86 2.39 3.83
CA GLY A 266 3.30 1.44 4.85
C GLY A 266 2.95 1.88 6.28
N TRP A 267 3.14 3.16 6.59
CA TRP A 267 2.74 3.75 7.88
C TRP A 267 1.23 3.72 8.09
N LEU A 268 0.45 4.18 7.10
CA LEU A 268 -1.02 4.18 7.18
C LEU A 268 -1.55 2.77 7.41
N TRP A 269 -0.95 1.77 6.75
CA TRP A 269 -1.34 0.38 6.94
C TRP A 269 -0.98 -0.14 8.33
N LEU A 270 0.24 0.11 8.80
CA LEU A 270 0.69 -0.29 10.12
C LEU A 270 -0.18 0.32 11.24
N LEU A 271 -0.57 1.59 11.11
CA LEU A 271 -1.37 2.32 12.09
C LEU A 271 -2.84 1.90 12.09
N GLY A 272 -3.39 1.58 10.91
CA GLY A 272 -4.79 1.17 10.77
C GLY A 272 -5.07 -0.31 11.03
N MET A 273 -4.05 -1.13 11.28
CA MET A 273 -4.21 -2.55 11.64
C MET A 273 -4.48 -2.74 13.13
N GLU A 274 -5.56 -3.44 13.45
CA GLU A 274 -5.87 -3.92 14.81
C GLU A 274 -5.29 -5.33 15.07
N ASP A 275 -5.18 -6.18 14.04
CA ASP A 275 -4.83 -7.60 14.18
C ASP A 275 -3.38 -7.96 13.82
N ASN A 276 -2.76 -8.82 14.64
CA ASN A 276 -1.36 -9.23 14.46
C ASN A 276 -1.07 -10.10 13.22
N SER A 277 -2.10 -10.66 12.57
CA SER A 277 -1.94 -11.49 11.35
C SER A 277 -1.47 -10.69 10.15
N ASP A 278 -1.90 -9.43 10.08
CA ASP A 278 -1.81 -8.68 8.86
C ASP A 278 -0.42 -8.02 8.74
N PHE A 279 0.29 -7.82 9.85
CA PHE A 279 1.65 -7.25 9.87
C PHE A 279 2.68 -8.09 9.09
N GLU A 280 2.57 -9.42 9.12
CA GLU A 280 3.47 -10.28 8.34
C GLU A 280 3.24 -10.10 6.84
N THR A 281 1.97 -10.01 6.42
CA THR A 281 1.59 -9.71 5.04
C THR A 281 2.12 -8.33 4.63
N LEU A 282 2.05 -7.35 5.53
CA LEU A 282 2.65 -6.02 5.31
C LEU A 282 4.13 -6.10 5.02
N ILE A 283 4.90 -6.80 5.85
CA ILE A 283 6.34 -6.90 5.65
C ILE A 283 6.67 -7.63 4.36
N LYS A 284 5.96 -8.72 4.06
CA LYS A 284 6.14 -9.53 2.84
C LYS A 284 5.75 -8.80 1.56
N LEU A 285 4.92 -7.77 1.63
CA LEU A 285 4.55 -6.96 0.47
C LEU A 285 5.42 -5.70 0.37
N LEU A 286 5.51 -4.91 1.44
CA LEU A 286 6.14 -3.59 1.40
C LEU A 286 7.64 -3.67 1.10
N PHE A 287 8.42 -4.39 1.90
CA PHE A 287 9.88 -4.37 1.77
C PHE A 287 10.40 -4.95 0.45
N PRO A 288 9.86 -6.08 -0.06
CA PRO A 288 10.21 -6.54 -1.40
C PRO A 288 9.86 -5.51 -2.48
N THR A 289 8.74 -4.81 -2.34
CA THR A 289 8.36 -3.73 -3.26
C THR A 289 9.37 -2.59 -3.24
N LEU A 290 9.77 -2.12 -2.06
CA LEU A 290 10.80 -1.09 -1.91
C LEU A 290 12.14 -1.55 -2.52
N VAL A 291 12.51 -2.83 -2.40
CA VAL A 291 13.67 -3.40 -3.10
C VAL A 291 13.53 -3.23 -4.60
N TRP A 292 12.37 -3.57 -5.18
CA TRP A 292 12.15 -3.46 -6.62
C TRP A 292 12.19 -2.01 -7.12
N LEU A 293 11.76 -1.04 -6.31
CA LEU A 293 11.82 0.38 -6.65
C LEU A 293 13.27 0.89 -6.68
N ILE A 294 14.08 0.50 -5.70
CA ILE A 294 15.46 0.96 -5.57
C ILE A 294 16.40 0.19 -6.51
N ARG A 295 16.06 -1.06 -6.84
CA ARG A 295 16.80 -1.94 -7.75
C ARG A 295 15.85 -2.58 -8.76
N PRO A 296 15.40 -1.83 -9.78
CA PRO A 296 14.54 -2.35 -10.83
C PRO A 296 15.18 -3.55 -11.53
N ARG A 297 14.37 -4.52 -11.92
CA ARG A 297 14.79 -5.82 -12.48
C ARG A 297 15.44 -5.74 -13.87
N ARG A 298 15.49 -4.55 -14.49
CA ARG A 298 16.03 -4.35 -15.83
C ARG A 298 17.56 -4.38 -15.80
N ASP A 299 18.15 -4.85 -16.91
CA ASP A 299 19.57 -5.07 -17.17
C ASP A 299 20.49 -4.43 -16.13
N GLN A 300 21.23 -5.29 -15.42
CA GLN A 300 22.08 -5.05 -14.24
C GLN A 300 23.15 -3.94 -14.36
N LEU A 301 23.09 -3.07 -15.38
CA LEU A 301 24.10 -2.12 -15.78
C LEU A 301 23.68 -0.65 -15.60
N THR A 302 22.39 -0.30 -15.57
CA THR A 302 21.96 1.10 -15.37
C THR A 302 21.74 1.40 -13.90
N ARG A 303 22.77 1.99 -13.26
CA ARG A 303 22.60 2.62 -11.94
C ARG A 303 21.76 3.89 -12.09
N LEU A 304 20.90 4.14 -11.11
CA LEU A 304 20.17 5.41 -11.00
C LEU A 304 21.14 6.59 -11.01
N PRO A 305 20.78 7.76 -11.56
CA PRO A 305 21.58 8.97 -11.45
C PRO A 305 21.88 9.31 -9.98
N LEU A 306 23.08 9.83 -9.70
CA LEU A 306 23.48 10.17 -8.32
C LEU A 306 22.50 11.16 -7.67
N SER A 307 21.96 12.12 -8.44
CA SER A 307 20.93 13.05 -7.98
C SER A 307 19.66 12.34 -7.50
N THR A 308 19.23 11.30 -8.21
CA THR A 308 18.07 10.49 -7.85
C THR A 308 18.38 9.63 -6.62
N GLN A 309 19.57 9.04 -6.56
CA GLN A 309 20.02 8.28 -5.39
C GLN A 309 20.03 9.15 -4.12
N MET A 310 20.52 10.39 -4.18
CA MET A 310 20.52 11.31 -3.04
C MET A 310 19.10 11.66 -2.58
N LYS A 311 18.19 11.99 -3.52
CA LYS A 311 16.78 12.21 -3.21
C LYS A 311 16.12 10.99 -2.57
N ILE A 312 16.47 9.78 -3.02
CA ILE A 312 16.01 8.53 -2.41
C ILE A 312 16.49 8.45 -0.97
N VAL A 313 17.78 8.68 -0.68
CA VAL A 313 18.29 8.68 0.71
C VAL A 313 17.51 9.63 1.60
N ASP A 314 17.26 10.86 1.13
CA ASP A 314 16.46 11.83 1.86
C ASP A 314 15.03 11.35 2.10
N VAL A 315 14.38 10.77 1.08
CA VAL A 315 13.02 10.20 1.22
C VAL A 315 12.96 9.06 2.25
N LEU A 316 13.97 8.18 2.26
CA LEU A 316 14.02 7.07 3.21
C LEU A 316 14.18 7.55 4.65
N HIS A 317 14.98 8.60 4.84
CA HIS A 317 15.19 9.26 6.12
C HIS A 317 13.93 10.01 6.57
N ASP A 318 13.44 10.94 5.75
CA ASP A 318 12.31 11.82 6.08
C ASP A 318 10.98 11.06 6.16
N GLY A 319 10.88 9.90 5.51
CA GLY A 319 9.76 8.97 5.64
C GLY A 319 9.81 8.09 6.89
N ASP A 320 10.81 8.25 7.76
CA ASP A 320 10.95 7.49 9.00
C ASP A 320 11.04 5.96 8.78
N LEU A 321 11.72 5.51 7.70
CA LEU A 321 11.71 4.09 7.32
C LEU A 321 12.32 3.17 8.40
N ILE A 322 13.32 3.64 9.15
CA ILE A 322 13.90 2.86 10.25
C ILE A 322 12.88 2.68 11.38
N ASN A 323 12.13 3.73 11.73
CA ASN A 323 11.05 3.65 12.72
C ASN A 323 9.92 2.72 12.24
N LEU A 324 9.55 2.79 10.96
CA LEU A 324 8.56 1.88 10.36
C LEU A 324 9.01 0.42 10.50
N SER A 325 10.29 0.17 10.22
CA SER A 325 10.93 -1.14 10.34
C SER A 325 10.97 -1.63 11.79
N ALA A 326 11.33 -0.75 12.74
CA ALA A 326 11.33 -1.06 14.17
C ALA A 326 9.93 -1.44 14.66
N CYS A 327 8.92 -0.65 14.32
CA CYS A 327 7.53 -0.91 14.68
C CYS A 327 7.01 -2.21 14.05
N ALA A 328 7.35 -2.47 12.78
CA ALA A 328 6.98 -3.71 12.11
C ALA A 328 7.60 -4.94 12.79
N ILE A 329 8.88 -4.88 13.18
CA ILE A 329 9.58 -5.97 13.90
C ILE A 329 8.95 -6.21 15.28
N VAL A 330 8.71 -5.15 16.06
CA VAL A 330 8.16 -5.26 17.43
C VAL A 330 6.74 -5.83 17.44
N ARG A 331 5.96 -5.61 16.38
CA ARG A 331 4.60 -6.13 16.25
C ARG A 331 4.53 -7.57 15.72
N LEU A 332 5.66 -8.18 15.37
CA LEU A 332 5.69 -9.61 15.06
C LEU A 332 5.31 -10.40 16.33
N SER A 333 4.32 -11.28 16.21
CA SER A 333 3.88 -12.12 17.33
C SER A 333 4.77 -13.35 17.42
N PRO A 334 5.16 -13.86 18.61
CA PRO A 334 5.87 -15.13 18.75
C PRO A 334 4.95 -16.36 18.71
N ALA A 335 3.64 -16.16 18.55
CA ALA A 335 2.63 -17.19 18.74
C ALA A 335 2.26 -17.97 17.45
N LYS A 336 2.67 -17.52 16.26
CA LYS A 336 2.35 -18.21 14.99
C LYS A 336 3.58 -18.99 14.48
N THR A 337 3.32 -20.11 13.82
CA THR A 337 4.27 -21.19 13.51
C THR A 337 5.37 -20.81 12.52
N GLU A 338 6.59 -21.38 12.70
CA GLU A 338 7.75 -21.64 11.80
C GLU A 338 8.21 -20.60 10.73
N SER A 339 7.34 -19.80 10.14
CA SER A 339 7.63 -18.81 9.06
C SER A 339 8.14 -17.45 9.57
N GLU A 340 8.00 -17.13 10.85
CA GLU A 340 8.22 -15.75 11.35
C GLU A 340 9.69 -15.33 11.43
N SER A 341 10.60 -16.30 11.60
CA SER A 341 12.05 -16.02 11.60
C SER A 341 12.54 -15.46 10.26
N PHE A 342 11.83 -15.76 9.17
CA PHE A 342 12.11 -15.22 7.85
C PHE A 342 11.58 -13.79 7.67
N THR A 343 10.50 -13.42 8.35
CA THR A 343 9.81 -12.14 8.14
C THR A 343 10.64 -10.95 8.62
N ALA A 344 11.24 -11.02 9.81
CA ALA A 344 12.18 -10.00 10.27
C ALA A 344 13.42 -9.92 9.35
N GLN A 345 13.85 -11.07 8.80
CA GLN A 345 14.98 -11.12 7.88
C GLN A 345 14.69 -10.45 6.52
N ILE A 346 13.43 -10.39 6.07
CA ILE A 346 13.05 -9.62 4.86
C ILE A 346 13.44 -8.14 5.03
N ILE A 347 13.19 -7.57 6.21
CA ILE A 347 13.53 -6.18 6.53
C ILE A 347 15.05 -6.00 6.52
N ALA A 348 15.78 -6.87 7.21
CA ALA A 348 17.25 -6.82 7.22
C ALA A 348 17.85 -6.94 5.80
N ASN A 349 17.32 -7.85 4.98
CA ASN A 349 17.74 -8.04 3.60
C ASN A 349 17.48 -6.79 2.74
N PHE A 350 16.38 -6.07 2.97
CA PHE A 350 16.12 -4.80 2.31
C PHE A 350 17.24 -3.79 2.58
N PHE A 351 17.66 -3.60 3.85
CA PHE A 351 18.73 -2.67 4.20
C PHE A 351 20.10 -3.12 3.65
N GLN A 352 20.35 -4.43 3.55
CA GLN A 352 21.53 -4.93 2.87
C GLN A 352 21.54 -4.50 1.40
N ILE A 353 20.44 -4.75 0.67
CA ILE A 353 20.31 -4.36 -0.74
C ILE A 353 20.39 -2.84 -0.91
N LEU A 354 19.84 -2.08 0.04
CA LEU A 354 19.90 -0.63 0.06
C LEU A 354 21.35 -0.11 0.00
N THR A 355 22.25 -0.71 0.78
CA THR A 355 23.67 -0.34 0.82
C THR A 355 24.47 -0.79 -0.41
N GLU A 356 23.91 -1.69 -1.22
CA GLU A 356 24.46 -2.07 -2.53
C GLU A 356 23.99 -1.12 -3.62
N ALA A 357 22.76 -0.60 -3.50
CA ALA A 357 22.12 0.22 -4.52
C ALA A 357 22.42 1.72 -4.39
N LEU A 358 22.67 2.22 -3.17
CA LEU A 358 22.87 3.64 -2.89
C LEU A 358 24.27 3.94 -2.31
N PRO A 359 24.72 5.21 -2.31
CA PRO A 359 26.03 5.57 -1.79
C PRO A 359 26.11 5.35 -0.27
N ARG A 360 26.96 4.42 0.15
CA ARG A 360 27.10 4.02 1.57
C ARG A 360 27.45 5.18 2.49
N ASP A 361 28.35 6.06 2.05
CA ASP A 361 28.76 7.22 2.85
C ASP A 361 27.60 8.19 3.10
N GLU A 362 26.68 8.30 2.15
CA GLU A 362 25.51 9.17 2.28
C GLU A 362 24.45 8.55 3.17
N LEU A 363 24.14 7.26 2.98
CA LEU A 363 23.28 6.50 3.89
C LEU A 363 23.78 6.61 5.33
N ARG A 364 25.08 6.37 5.53
CA ARG A 364 25.72 6.46 6.84
C ARG A 364 25.53 7.83 7.47
N ARG A 365 25.93 8.89 6.75
CA ARG A 365 25.85 10.26 7.26
C ARG A 365 24.40 10.62 7.61
N ARG A 366 23.44 10.22 6.76
CA ARG A 366 22.04 10.60 6.92
C ARG A 366 21.35 9.89 8.07
N PHE A 367 21.70 8.65 8.37
CA PHE A 367 21.05 7.83 9.41
C PHE A 367 21.81 7.76 10.75
N TRP A 368 22.95 8.44 10.88
CA TRP A 368 23.71 8.45 12.14
C TRP A 368 23.00 9.16 13.29
N ASP A 369 22.12 10.10 12.99
CA ASP A 369 21.25 10.76 13.97
C ASP A 369 20.25 9.79 14.62
N PHE A 370 19.97 8.65 14.00
CA PHE A 370 19.13 7.58 14.56
C PHE A 370 19.83 6.75 15.64
N ALA A 371 21.16 6.84 15.80
CA ALA A 371 21.91 6.01 16.75
C ALA A 371 21.37 6.04 18.22
N PRO A 372 20.89 7.17 18.76
CA PRO A 372 20.25 7.20 20.07
C PRO A 372 18.99 6.32 20.12
N ASP A 373 18.06 6.49 19.18
CA ASP A 373 16.80 5.75 19.15
C ASP A 373 17.00 4.27 18.85
N TRP A 374 18.01 3.94 18.06
CA TRP A 374 18.45 2.56 17.80
C TRP A 374 18.67 1.78 19.10
N SER A 375 19.42 2.36 20.04
CA SER A 375 19.75 1.72 21.32
C SER A 375 18.51 1.46 22.18
N ARG A 376 17.53 2.38 22.13
CA ARG A 376 16.26 2.26 22.86
C ARG A 376 15.44 1.08 22.32
N PHE A 377 15.34 0.94 21.01
CA PHE A 377 14.64 -0.19 20.38
C PHE A 377 15.35 -1.52 20.64
N TYR A 378 16.68 -1.56 20.55
CA TYR A 378 17.46 -2.77 20.83
C TYR A 378 17.21 -3.28 22.26
N GLU A 379 17.30 -2.39 23.25
CA GLU A 379 17.00 -2.73 24.65
C GLU A 379 15.54 -3.15 24.85
N HIS A 380 14.59 -2.50 24.18
CA HIS A 380 13.18 -2.90 24.24
C HIS A 380 12.98 -4.35 23.80
N ILE A 381 13.51 -4.75 22.64
CA ILE A 381 13.38 -6.11 22.13
C ILE A 381 14.05 -7.13 23.08
N ILE A 382 15.18 -6.78 23.69
CA ILE A 382 15.84 -7.62 24.70
C ILE A 382 14.97 -7.79 25.95
N ILE A 383 14.44 -6.69 26.48
CA ILE A 383 13.61 -6.72 27.69
C ILE A 383 12.35 -7.55 27.46
N VAL A 384 11.66 -7.32 26.33
CA VAL A 384 10.44 -8.07 25.99
C VAL A 384 10.77 -9.55 25.75
N GLY A 385 11.83 -9.87 25.02
CA GLY A 385 12.26 -11.25 24.79
C GLY A 385 12.71 -11.99 26.07
N ARG A 386 13.07 -11.26 27.13
CA ARG A 386 13.40 -11.80 28.46
C ARG A 386 12.22 -11.81 29.44
N GLY A 387 11.10 -11.13 29.14
CA GLY A 387 10.14 -10.68 30.16
C GLY A 387 8.69 -11.14 29.99
N ILE A 388 8.32 -12.24 30.68
CA ILE A 388 7.10 -12.48 31.51
C ILE A 388 7.54 -13.48 32.62
N PRO A 389 6.97 -13.51 33.86
CA PRO A 389 7.53 -14.25 35.02
C PRO A 389 7.58 -15.79 34.91
N THR A 390 7.10 -16.35 33.79
CA THR A 390 7.14 -17.78 33.48
C THR A 390 8.23 -18.03 32.46
N VAL A 391 9.04 -19.08 32.65
CA VAL A 391 10.10 -19.50 31.73
C VAL A 391 9.62 -19.40 30.27
N PRO A 392 10.17 -18.49 29.45
CA PRO A 392 9.69 -18.30 28.08
C PRO A 392 9.91 -19.58 27.27
N SER A 393 8.95 -19.94 26.43
CA SER A 393 9.06 -21.12 25.58
C SER A 393 10.26 -20.99 24.64
N PRO A 394 10.89 -22.11 24.22
CA PRO A 394 12.00 -22.06 23.25
C PRO A 394 11.65 -21.29 21.99
N ARG A 395 10.40 -21.40 21.51
CA ARG A 395 9.90 -20.65 20.34
C ARG A 395 9.89 -19.15 20.55
N HIS A 396 9.48 -18.69 21.73
CA HIS A 396 9.53 -17.28 22.08
C HIS A 396 10.98 -16.78 22.05
N GLN A 397 11.91 -17.52 22.65
CA GLN A 397 13.33 -17.16 22.63
C GLN A 397 13.91 -17.11 21.21
N GLU A 398 13.56 -18.09 20.36
CA GLU A 398 13.99 -18.14 18.97
C GLU A 398 13.47 -16.96 18.15
N HIS A 399 12.20 -16.61 18.31
CA HIS A 399 11.56 -15.47 17.66
C HIS A 399 12.27 -14.15 18.01
N TYR A 400 12.45 -13.84 19.29
CA TYR A 400 13.12 -12.60 19.71
C TYR A 400 14.60 -12.60 19.32
N ARG A 401 15.27 -13.75 19.33
CA ARG A 401 16.63 -13.88 18.78
C ARG A 401 16.68 -13.54 17.29
N ALA A 402 15.71 -13.99 16.49
CA ALA A 402 15.63 -13.63 15.07
C ALA A 402 15.40 -12.12 14.89
N CYS A 403 14.51 -11.52 15.68
CA CYS A 403 14.26 -10.07 15.66
C CYS A 403 15.51 -9.26 16.04
N ILE A 404 16.22 -9.66 17.11
CA ILE A 404 17.48 -9.03 17.55
C ILE A 404 18.54 -9.15 16.45
N ASN A 405 18.67 -10.31 15.82
CA ASN A 405 19.63 -10.54 14.74
C ASN A 405 19.30 -9.69 13.50
N ALA A 406 18.03 -9.60 13.12
CA ALA A 406 17.59 -8.76 12.01
C ALA A 406 17.85 -7.28 12.32
N TRP A 407 17.52 -6.81 13.53
CA TRP A 407 17.82 -5.45 13.97
C TRP A 407 19.33 -5.19 13.92
N ALA A 408 20.16 -6.03 14.54
CA ALA A 408 21.62 -5.87 14.49
C ALA A 408 22.20 -5.81 13.07
N GLN A 409 21.64 -6.58 12.12
CA GLN A 409 22.03 -6.53 10.71
C GLN A 409 21.70 -5.18 10.05
N ILE A 410 20.56 -4.57 10.37
CA ILE A 410 20.19 -3.23 9.87
C ILE A 410 21.19 -2.19 10.39
N ALA A 411 21.52 -2.24 11.69
CA ALA A 411 22.54 -1.36 12.30
C ALA A 411 23.90 -1.48 11.61
N SER A 412 24.33 -2.72 11.34
CA SER A 412 25.58 -3.02 10.65
C SER A 412 25.56 -2.50 9.21
N SER A 413 24.44 -2.68 8.50
CA SER A 413 24.28 -2.22 7.11
C SER A 413 24.40 -0.70 7.01
N LEU A 414 23.82 0.03 7.96
CA LEU A 414 23.82 1.50 7.99
C LEU A 414 25.01 2.11 8.76
N ASP A 415 25.93 1.28 9.27
CA ASP A 415 27.07 1.72 10.08
C ASP A 415 26.68 2.56 11.31
N ILE A 416 25.49 2.27 11.89
CA ILE A 416 24.94 3.00 13.05
C ILE A 416 25.77 2.72 14.31
N LEU A 417 26.32 1.52 14.44
CA LEU A 417 27.12 1.12 15.61
C LEU A 417 28.45 1.90 15.72
N ASN A 418 28.91 2.47 14.62
CA ASN A 418 30.11 3.31 14.56
C ASN A 418 29.79 4.80 14.46
N ALA A 419 28.51 5.19 14.66
CA ALA A 419 28.13 6.60 14.69
C ALA A 419 28.96 7.33 15.77
N PRO A 420 29.48 8.54 15.46
CA PRO A 420 30.27 9.30 16.41
C PRO A 420 29.44 9.54 17.66
N TYR A 421 29.98 9.08 18.78
CA TYR A 421 29.35 9.23 20.08
C TYR A 421 29.17 10.72 20.38
N PHE A 422 27.94 11.17 20.63
CA PHE A 422 27.71 12.51 21.15
C PHE A 422 28.22 12.55 22.60
N GLU A 423 29.45 13.03 22.79
CA GLU A 423 29.96 13.34 24.13
C GLU A 423 29.06 14.40 24.78
N GLY A 424 28.41 14.02 25.89
CA GLY A 424 27.57 14.93 26.68
C GLY A 424 26.23 14.38 27.15
N VAL A 425 25.84 13.17 26.72
CA VAL A 425 24.51 12.65 27.07
C VAL A 425 24.49 12.10 28.50
N SER A 426 23.59 12.65 29.32
CA SER A 426 23.42 12.26 30.73
C SER A 426 22.30 11.21 30.88
N GLU A 427 22.32 10.47 31.98
CA GLU A 427 21.25 9.51 32.33
C GLU A 427 19.87 10.20 32.39
N CYS A 428 18.83 9.52 31.89
CA CYS A 428 17.48 10.04 31.97
C CYS A 428 17.04 10.18 33.42
N PHE A 429 16.65 11.39 33.80
CA PHE A 429 16.26 11.70 35.19
C PHE A 429 15.00 10.95 35.65
N SER A 430 14.18 10.46 34.71
CA SER A 430 13.05 9.60 35.05
C SER A 430 13.55 8.20 35.41
N GLY A 431 13.62 7.87 36.70
CA GLY A 431 13.98 6.49 37.10
C GLY A 431 12.90 5.43 36.81
N ARG A 432 11.76 5.84 36.23
CA ARG A 432 10.77 4.93 35.62
C ARG A 432 10.99 4.76 34.12
N CYS A 433 11.98 5.43 33.54
CA CYS A 433 12.42 5.16 32.19
C CYS A 433 12.99 3.74 32.17
N PRO A 434 12.53 2.85 31.26
CA PRO A 434 13.11 1.52 31.09
C PRO A 434 14.63 1.55 30.84
N SER A 435 15.16 2.70 30.40
CA SER A 435 16.56 2.93 30.10
C SER A 435 17.23 3.98 31.00
N ALA A 436 16.67 4.26 32.20
CA ALA A 436 17.13 5.33 33.11
C ALA A 436 18.63 5.29 33.44
N HIS A 437 19.24 4.10 33.42
CA HIS A 437 20.60 3.87 33.90
C HIS A 437 21.56 3.32 32.83
N LEU A 438 21.11 3.18 31.58
CA LEU A 438 21.87 2.44 30.55
C LEU A 438 21.98 3.15 29.20
N ASN A 439 21.08 4.07 28.86
CA ASN A 439 21.10 4.69 27.54
C ASN A 439 21.49 6.17 27.62
N ASN A 440 22.66 6.45 27.06
CA ASN A 440 23.24 7.76 26.74
C ASN A 440 22.40 8.48 25.67
N THR A 441 21.10 8.67 25.90
CA THR A 441 20.15 9.20 24.91
C THR A 441 19.19 10.25 25.47
N ALA A 442 19.40 10.78 26.68
CA ALA A 442 18.55 11.87 27.19
C ALA A 442 18.85 13.17 26.43
N ILE A 443 17.92 13.59 25.58
CA ILE A 443 18.04 14.74 24.65
C ILE A 443 17.28 15.98 25.13
N PHE A 444 16.31 15.82 26.04
CA PHE A 444 15.47 16.92 26.52
C PHE A 444 15.94 17.45 27.86
N GLY A 445 16.61 18.61 27.86
CA GLY A 445 16.92 19.35 29.07
C GLY A 445 15.67 20.03 29.64
N CYS A 446 15.50 20.02 30.97
CA CYS A 446 14.44 20.82 31.56
C CYS A 446 14.72 22.31 31.38
N ALA A 447 13.78 23.04 30.78
CA ALA A 447 13.87 24.48 30.58
C ALA A 447 14.06 25.31 31.87
N GLY A 448 13.68 24.77 33.03
CA GLY A 448 13.77 25.49 34.31
C GLY A 448 15.16 25.45 34.97
N CYS A 449 15.78 24.27 35.01
CA CYS A 449 17.04 24.05 35.71
C CYS A 449 18.22 23.77 34.77
N ALA A 450 17.98 23.35 33.52
CA ALA A 450 18.96 22.88 32.55
C ALA A 450 19.90 21.74 33.01
N VAL A 451 19.71 21.22 34.22
CA VAL A 451 20.55 20.18 34.84
C VAL A 451 19.98 18.78 34.60
N THR A 452 18.66 18.62 34.68
CA THR A 452 18.03 17.32 34.45
C THR A 452 17.71 17.14 32.97
N VAL A 453 18.05 15.98 32.44
CA VAL A 453 17.73 15.59 31.07
C VAL A 453 16.78 14.40 31.03
N TYR A 454 15.95 14.32 29.99
CA TYR A 454 14.95 13.29 29.77
C TYR A 454 15.07 12.70 28.37
N CYS A 455 14.65 11.44 28.22
CA CYS A 455 14.60 10.79 26.90
C CYS A 455 13.52 11.39 25.99
N ASP A 456 12.39 11.81 26.55
CA ASP A 456 11.21 12.35 25.86
C ASP A 456 10.29 13.12 26.85
N ASP A 457 9.24 13.76 26.32
CA ASP A 457 8.24 14.53 27.09
C ASP A 457 7.49 13.67 28.12
N ARG A 458 7.31 12.38 27.82
CA ARG A 458 6.68 11.42 28.73
C ARG A 458 7.57 11.17 29.94
N CYS A 459 8.86 10.95 29.74
CA CYS A 459 9.86 10.78 30.79
C CYS A 459 9.98 12.06 31.62
N GLN A 460 9.95 13.23 30.97
CA GLN A 460 9.88 14.50 31.68
C GLN A 460 8.64 14.57 32.57
N SER A 461 7.46 14.29 32.03
CA SER A 461 6.19 14.31 32.78
C SER A 461 6.20 13.32 33.96
N MET A 462 6.69 12.09 33.73
CA MET A 462 6.77 11.05 34.75
C MET A 462 7.80 11.38 35.84
N GLY A 463 8.98 11.86 35.45
CA GLY A 463 10.03 12.29 36.38
C GLY A 463 9.64 13.56 37.16
N TRP A 464 8.84 14.43 36.54
CA TRP A 464 8.29 15.64 37.17
C TRP A 464 7.35 15.31 38.34
N ILE A 465 6.48 14.31 38.16
CA ILE A 465 5.43 13.97 39.12
C ILE A 465 5.91 12.97 40.16
N PHE A 466 6.55 11.87 39.73
CA PHE A 466 6.67 10.67 40.55
C PHE A 466 8.06 10.44 41.16
N GLY A 467 9.13 10.94 40.53
CA GLY A 467 10.49 10.59 40.95
C GLY A 467 10.77 9.07 40.89
N HIS A 468 11.93 8.65 41.39
CA HIS A 468 12.24 7.23 41.60
C HIS A 468 13.25 7.07 42.76
N LEU A 469 14.55 6.95 42.47
CA LEU A 469 15.62 6.98 43.48
C LEU A 469 15.90 8.42 43.97
N ASN A 470 15.62 9.39 43.12
CA ASN A 470 15.68 10.81 43.44
C ASN A 470 14.26 11.36 43.69
N PRO A 471 14.13 12.45 44.47
CA PRO A 471 12.88 13.17 44.64
C PRO A 471 12.25 13.56 43.29
N PRO A 472 10.90 13.69 43.20
CA PRO A 472 10.24 14.20 42.01
C PRO A 472 10.91 15.47 41.50
N HIS A 473 11.17 15.57 40.19
CA HIS A 473 11.97 16.66 39.65
C HIS A 473 11.38 18.04 39.98
N ARG A 474 10.05 18.18 40.07
CA ARG A 474 9.41 19.43 40.51
C ARG A 474 9.91 19.99 41.86
N GLN A 475 10.48 19.15 42.72
CA GLN A 475 11.04 19.54 44.02
C GLN A 475 12.52 19.97 43.93
N LEU A 476 13.20 19.56 42.85
CA LEU A 476 14.62 19.81 42.59
C LEU A 476 14.82 20.92 41.55
N CYS A 477 13.83 21.13 40.69
CA CYS A 477 13.78 22.19 39.69
C CYS A 477 13.64 23.54 40.39
N ARG A 478 14.76 24.08 40.86
CA ARG A 478 14.85 25.49 41.21
C ARG A 478 14.90 26.22 39.89
N THR A 479 13.81 26.90 39.53
CA THR A 479 13.83 27.87 38.44
C THR A 479 15.04 28.77 38.64
N ASN A 480 15.85 28.95 37.58
CA ASN A 480 16.90 29.97 37.53
C ASN A 480 16.26 31.36 37.78
N THR A 481 16.04 31.68 39.04
CA THR A 481 15.70 33.00 39.52
C THR A 481 17.00 33.65 39.91
N LYS A 482 17.56 34.35 38.92
CA LYS A 482 18.60 35.38 39.00
C LYS A 482 20.04 34.88 39.23
N GLN A 483 20.86 35.06 38.20
CA GLN A 483 21.98 35.98 38.25
C GLN A 483 22.30 36.48 36.83
N TYR A 484 22.63 37.76 36.74
CA TYR A 484 22.92 38.56 35.54
C TYR A 484 24.06 38.00 34.69
#